data_AF-A0A497KCW3-F1
#
_entry.id   AF-A0A497KCW3-F1
#
_cell.length_a   1.000
_cell.length_b   1.000
_cell.length_c   1.000
_cell.angle_alpha   90.00
_cell.angle_beta   90.00
_cell.angle_gamma   90.00
#
_symmetry.space_group_name_H-M   'P 1'
#
loop_
_entity.id
_entity.type
_entity.pdbx_description
1 polymer ?
#
loop_
_entity_poly.entity_id
_entity_poly.type
_entity_poly.pdbx_seq_one_letter_code
_entity_poly.pdbx_strand_id
1 'polypeptide(L)' 'NMICQHCGKIIDVEDQSLEESITNIAKKRGFKITGQRVDVYGICKPCQKHEQGSAL' A
#
# COMPACT_ATOMS: atom_id res chain seq x y z
N ASN A 1 -2.61 2.23 -3.54
CA ASN A 1 -2.96 0.84 -3.92
C ASN A 1 -2.19 -0.16 -3.08
N MET A 2 -2.84 -1.18 -2.56
CA MET A 2 -2.24 -2.41 -2.08
C MET A 2 -2.43 -3.49 -3.15
N ILE A 3 -1.34 -4.04 -3.66
CA ILE A 3 -1.30 -4.94 -4.80
C ILE A 3 -0.87 -6.32 -4.30
N CYS A 4 -1.74 -7.31 -4.48
CA CYS A 4 -1.41 -8.69 -4.20
C CYS A 4 -0.49 -9.24 -5.29
N GLN A 5 0.73 -9.65 -4.93
CA GLN A 5 1.68 -10.23 -5.88
C GLN A 5 1.32 -11.66 -6.32
N HIS A 6 0.40 -12.32 -5.63
CA HIS A 6 -0.05 -13.67 -6.00
C HIS A 6 -1.23 -13.67 -6.98
N CYS A 7 -2.25 -12.85 -6.74
CA CYS A 7 -3.49 -12.86 -7.55
C CYS A 7 -3.77 -11.57 -8.30
N GLY A 8 -2.89 -10.56 -8.19
CA GLY A 8 -3.08 -9.27 -8.85
C GLY A 8 -4.20 -8.41 -8.26
N LYS A 9 -4.87 -8.85 -7.18
CA LYS A 9 -5.92 -8.06 -6.52
C LYS A 9 -5.35 -6.71 -6.08
N ILE A 10 -6.05 -5.64 -6.45
CA ILE A 10 -5.75 -4.27 -6.04
C ILE A 10 -6.80 -3.83 -5.02
N ILE A 11 -6.33 -3.18 -3.95
CA ILE A 11 -7.16 -2.55 -2.92
C ILE A 11 -6.71 -1.10 -2.84
N ASP A 12 -7.63 -0.15 -2.92
CA ASP A 12 -7.27 1.26 -2.79
C ASP A 12 -6.79 1.54 -1.35
N VAL A 13 -5.75 2.37 -1.24
CA VAL A 13 -5.22 2.80 0.05
C VAL A 13 -5.81 4.18 0.31
N GLU A 14 -6.74 4.26 1.24
CA GLU A 14 -7.30 5.52 1.73
C GLU A 14 -6.94 5.64 3.21
N ASP A 15 -5.92 6.44 3.52
CA ASP A 15 -5.45 6.66 4.90
C ASP A 15 -5.05 8.12 5.09
N GLN A 16 -5.89 8.87 5.81
CA GLN A 16 -5.68 10.29 6.07
C GLN A 16 -4.39 10.55 6.89
N SER A 17 -4.04 9.65 7.80
CA SER A 17 -2.86 9.82 8.65
C SER A 17 -1.55 9.72 7.85
N LEU A 18 -1.54 8.88 6.82
CA LEU A 18 -0.43 8.76 5.87
C LEU A 18 -0.27 10.05 5.04
N GLU A 19 -1.37 10.59 4.52
CA GLU A 19 -1.37 11.84 3.74
C GLU A 19 -0.87 13.03 4.56
N GLU A 20 -1.34 13.16 5.80
CA GLU A 20 -0.88 14.20 6.73
C GLU A 20 0.61 14.05 7.03
N SER A 21 1.09 12.82 7.22
CA SER A 21 2.51 12.54 7.48
C SER A 21 3.40 12.97 6.32
N ILE A 22 3.03 12.62 5.08
CA ILE A 22 3.77 13.00 3.88
C ILE A 22 3.78 14.52 3.71
N THR A 23 2.63 15.17 3.88
CA THR A 23 2.48 16.63 3.79
C THR A 23 3.37 17.34 4.82
N ASN A 24 3.38 16.86 6.06
CA ASN A 24 4.18 17.44 7.14
C ASN A 24 5.69 17.30 6.88
N ILE A 25 6.14 16.15 6.37
CA ILE A 25 7.54 15.93 6.02
C ILE A 25 7.95 16.86 4.86
N ALA A 26 7.12 16.96 3.83
CA ALA A 26 7.37 17.84 2.69
C ALA A 26 7.49 19.30 3.13
N LYS A 27 6.55 19.78 3.95
CA LYS A 27 6.56 21.13 4.53
C LYS A 27 7.83 21.41 5.33
N LYS A 28 8.22 20.48 6.21
CA LYS A 28 9.44 20.62 7.04
C LYS A 28 10.72 20.69 6.21
N ARG A 29 10.72 20.16 4.99
CA ARG A 29 11.87 20.14 4.08
C ARG A 29 11.80 21.19 2.97
N GLY A 30 10.77 22.05 2.96
CA GLY A 30 10.55 23.02 1.88
C GLY A 30 10.24 22.35 0.52
N PHE A 31 9.76 21.12 0.53
CA PHE A 31 9.49 20.35 -0.67
C PHE A 31 8.08 20.65 -1.21
N LYS A 32 7.97 21.04 -2.49
CA LYS A 32 6.69 21.27 -3.15
C LYS A 32 6.15 19.96 -3.74
N ILE A 33 5.03 19.49 -3.23
CA ILE A 33 4.33 18.31 -3.77
C ILE A 33 3.62 18.70 -5.08
N THR A 34 3.84 17.93 -6.14
CA THR A 34 3.14 18.05 -7.43
C THR A 34 2.26 16.84 -7.75
N GLY A 35 2.42 15.77 -6.98
CA GLY A 35 1.66 14.54 -7.09
C GLY A 35 2.16 13.54 -6.06
N GLN A 36 1.31 12.57 -5.72
CA GLN A 36 1.62 11.49 -4.80
C GLN A 36 1.09 10.19 -5.41
N ARG A 37 1.94 9.16 -5.42
CA ARG A 37 1.55 7.79 -5.77
C ARG A 37 2.10 6.86 -4.70
N VAL A 38 1.21 6.08 -4.10
CA VAL A 38 1.57 5.09 -3.07
C VAL A 38 1.09 3.72 -3.54
N ASP A 39 2.05 2.86 -3.87
CA ASP A 39 1.81 1.45 -4.16
C ASP A 39 2.49 0.60 -3.08
N VAL A 40 1.71 -0.26 -2.43
CA VAL A 40 2.13 -1.23 -1.43
C VAL A 40 2.02 -2.60 -2.06
N TYR A 41 3.06 -3.41 -1.99
CA TYR A 41 3.06 -4.76 -2.55
C TYR A 41 3.05 -5.78 -1.41
N GLY A 42 2.20 -6.80 -1.51
CA GLY A 42 2.08 -7.83 -0.49
C GLY A 42 1.26 -9.03 -0.96
N ILE A 43 0.78 -9.84 -0.02
CA ILE A 43 -0.11 -10.97 -0.29
C ILE A 43 -1.44 -10.70 0.40
N CYS A 44 -2.56 -10.78 -0.33
CA CYS A 44 -3.88 -10.49 0.23
C CYS A 44 -4.32 -11.61 1.19
N LYS A 45 -5.21 -11.28 2.14
CA LYS A 45 -5.74 -12.22 3.14
C LYS A 45 -6.24 -13.55 2.54
N PRO A 46 -6.94 -13.59 1.40
CA PRO A 46 -7.26 -14.86 0.73
C PRO A 46 -6.03 -15.67 0.31
N CYS A 47 -5.05 -15.07 -0.37
CA CYS A 47 -3.85 -15.76 -0.84
C CYS A 47 -2.96 -16.24 0.32
N GLN A 48 -2.87 -15.49 1.41
CA GLN A 48 -2.17 -15.93 2.63
C GLN A 48 -2.76 -17.21 3.23
N LYS A 49 -4.06 -17.46 3.03
CA LYS A 49 -4.72 -18.70 3.46
C LYS A 49 -4.51 -19.86 2.50
N HIS A 50 -4.35 -19.58 1.20
CA HIS A 50 -4.08 -20.61 0.19
C HIS A 50 -2.69 -21.25 0.36
N GLU A 51 -1.70 -20.51 0.86
CA GLU A 51 -0.37 -21.08 1.14
C GLU A 51 -0.36 -22.09 2.29
N GLN A 52 -1.35 -22.08 3.19
CA GLN A 52 -1.42 -23.00 4.34
C GLN A 52 -2.15 -24.32 4.03
N GLY A 53 -2.73 -24.47 2.84
CA GLY A 53 -3.53 -25.63 2.44
C GLY A 53 -2.92 -26.50 1.33
N SER A 54 -1.70 -26.21 0.89
CA SER A 54 -1.06 -26.93 -0.23
C SER A 54 0.11 -27.83 0.18
N ALA A 55 0.30 -28.06 1.48
CA ALA A 55 1.12 -29.17 1.97
C ALA A 55 0.24 -30.44 2.01
N LEU A 56 0.14 -31.10 0.85
CA LEU A 56 -0.20 -32.52 0.75
C LEU A 56 1.10 -33.34 0.87
#